data_AF-A0A6G5ZZB3-F1
#
_entry.id   AF-A0A6G5ZZB3-F1
#
_cell.length_a   1.000
_cell.length_b   1.000
_cell.length_c   1.000
_cell.angle_alpha   90.00
_cell.angle_beta   90.00
_cell.angle_gamma   90.00
#
_symmetry.space_group_name_H-M   'P 1'
#
loop_
_entity.id
_entity.type
_entity.pdbx_description
1 polymer ?
#
loop_
_entity_poly.entity_id
_entity_poly.type
_entity_poly.pdbx_seq_one_letter_code
_entity_poly.pdbx_strand_id
1 'polypeptide(L)'
;MTRKTIRISDPLIEYLIKEISDDKKISENKLINIILEKALIHQRFDTKEQEVEDLLRNVATSNNKLIEAIERQTEAINGYTKEIKKLLEV
;
A
#
# COMPACT_ATOMS: atom_id res chain seq x y z
N MET A 1 15.44 9.71 28.71
CA MET A 1 14.05 9.61 28.21
C MET A 1 13.49 11.01 28.04
N THR A 2 12.96 11.34 26.87
CA THR A 2 12.42 12.68 26.59
C THR A 2 10.95 12.70 26.98
N ARG A 3 10.57 13.55 27.95
CA ARG A 3 9.18 13.72 28.35
C ARG A 3 8.56 14.85 27.52
N LYS A 4 7.43 14.58 26.87
CA LYS A 4 6.60 15.61 26.22
C LYS A 4 5.25 15.68 26.93
N THR A 5 4.75 16.90 27.12
CA THR A 5 3.45 17.15 27.71
C THR A 5 2.45 17.44 26.60
N ILE A 6 1.30 16.76 26.63
CA ILE A 6 0.20 17.00 25.70
C ILE A 6 -0.89 17.70 26.49
N ARG A 7 -1.40 18.82 25.97
CA ARG A 7 -2.60 19.47 26.50
C ARG A 7 -3.80 19.00 25.69
N ILE A 8 -4.74 18.35 26.36
CA ILE A 8 -6.03 18.00 25.77
C ILE A 8 -6.93 19.21 26.00
N SER A 9 -7.34 19.87 24.91
CA SER A 9 -8.18 21.06 24.96
C SER A 9 -9.67 20.75 24.80
N ASP A 10 -9.99 19.55 24.33
CA ASP A 10 -11.36 19.10 24.11
C ASP A 10 -11.89 18.36 25.36
N PRO A 11 -12.89 18.92 26.07
CA PRO A 11 -13.44 18.31 27.27
C PRO A 11 -14.07 16.93 27.03
N LEU A 12 -14.59 16.66 25.83
CA LEU A 12 -15.17 15.37 25.48
C LEU A 12 -14.08 14.29 25.43
N ILE A 13 -12.92 14.62 24.85
CA ILE A 13 -11.79 13.69 24.76
C ILE A 13 -11.20 13.42 26.15
N GLU A 14 -11.12 14.43 27.00
CA GLU A 14 -10.69 14.27 28.39
C GLU A 14 -11.62 13.31 29.16
N TYR A 15 -12.94 13.49 29.02
CA TYR A 15 -13.93 12.59 29.59
C TYR A 15 -13.76 11.14 29.09
N LEU A 16 -13.65 10.94 27.78
CA LEU A 16 -13.50 9.60 27.18
C LEU A 16 -12.20 8.90 27.60
N ILE A 17 -11.09 9.64 27.69
CA ILE A 17 -9.82 9.07 28.17
C ILE A 17 -9.98 8.59 29.60
N LYS A 18 -10.64 9.38 30.45
CA LYS A 18 -10.89 9.00 31.85
C LYS A 18 -11.78 7.76 31.96
N GLU A 19 -12.92 7.76 31.27
CA GLU A 19 -13.86 6.63 31.25
C GLU A 19 -13.18 5.33 30.79
N ILE A 20 -12.48 5.36 29.66
CA ILE A 20 -11.78 4.18 29.12
C ILE A 20 -10.62 3.76 30.03
N SER A 21 -9.93 4.71 30.66
CA SER A 21 -8.84 4.44 31.59
C SER A 21 -9.35 3.70 32.82
N ASP A 22 -10.47 4.14 33.37
CA ASP A 22 -11.13 3.55 34.53
C ASP A 22 -11.64 2.14 34.21
N ASP A 23 -12.33 1.95 33.08
CA ASP A 23 -12.81 0.65 32.59
C ASP A 23 -11.67 -0.37 32.43
N LYS A 24 -10.54 0.09 31.86
CA LYS A 24 -9.36 -0.76 31.62
C LYS A 24 -8.46 -0.90 32.83
N LYS A 25 -8.75 -0.20 33.94
CA LYS A 25 -7.94 -0.19 35.17
C LYS A 25 -6.46 0.13 34.90
N ILE A 26 -6.21 1.09 34.02
CA ILE A 26 -4.87 1.62 33.74
C ILE A 26 -4.82 3.10 34.06
N SER A 27 -3.63 3.70 34.06
CA SER A 27 -3.53 5.16 34.17
C SER A 27 -3.81 5.83 32.83
N GLU A 28 -4.36 7.04 32.86
CA GLU A 28 -4.65 7.84 31.66
C GLU A 28 -3.37 8.02 30.81
N ASN A 29 -2.22 8.27 31.44
CA ASN A 29 -0.92 8.35 30.78
C ASN A 29 -0.55 7.05 30.04
N LYS A 30 -0.84 5.89 30.64
CA LYS A 30 -0.58 4.59 29.99
C LYS A 30 -1.52 4.38 28.82
N LEU A 31 -2.80 4.76 28.96
CA LEU A 31 -3.77 4.71 27.87
C LEU A 31 -3.35 5.60 26.69
N ILE A 32 -2.94 6.85 26.96
CA ILE A 32 -2.46 7.79 25.94
C ILE A 32 -1.25 7.22 25.20
N ASN A 33 -0.28 6.65 25.92
CA ASN A 33 0.88 6.01 25.29
C ASN A 33 0.47 4.86 24.37
N ILE A 34 -0.48 4.02 24.80
CA ILE A 34 -1.00 2.91 23.97
C ILE A 34 -1.71 3.45 22.71
N ILE A 35 -2.51 4.51 22.85
CA ILE A 35 -3.20 5.15 21.71
C ILE A 35 -2.18 5.68 20.71
N LEU A 36 -1.15 6.39 21.18
CA LEU A 36 -0.08 6.93 20.33
C LEU A 36 0.70 5.81 19.63
N GLU A 37 1.03 4.73 20.34
CA GLU A 37 1.71 3.57 19.76
C GLU A 37 0.86 2.92 18.66
N LYS A 38 -0.44 2.72 18.92
CA LYS A 38 -1.38 2.19 17.92
C LYS A 38 -1.52 3.10 16.72
N ALA A 39 -1.59 4.42 16.91
CA ALA A 39 -1.65 5.39 15.82
C ALA A 39 -0.40 5.33 14.93
N LEU A 40 0.79 5.23 15.54
CA LEU A 40 2.05 5.07 14.81
C LEU A 40 2.11 3.74 14.03
N ILE A 41 1.59 2.66 14.61
CA ILE A 41 1.49 1.37 13.92
C ILE A 41 0.54 1.47 12.72
N HIS A 42 -0.64 2.05 12.90
CA HIS A 42 -1.59 2.29 11.80
C HIS A 42 -0.96 3.10 10.67
N GLN A 43 -0.32 4.23 10.97
CA GLN A 43 0.36 5.05 9.97
C GLN A 43 1.43 4.25 9.19
N ARG A 44 2.19 3.38 9.87
CA ARG A 44 3.16 2.51 9.21
C ARG A 44 2.49 1.45 8.32
N PHE A 45 1.34 0.93 8.71
CA PHE A 45 0.57 0.00 7.87
C PHE A 45 0.04 0.70 6.62
N ASP A 46 -0.57 1.88 6.76
CA ASP A 46 -1.07 2.66 5.62
C ASP A 46 0.07 2.99 4.63
N THR A 47 1.27 3.31 5.16
CA THR A 47 2.45 3.54 4.32
C THR A 47 2.86 2.29 3.54
N LYS A 48 2.85 1.12 4.20
CA LYS A 48 3.18 -0.16 3.54
C LYS A 48 2.13 -0.56 2.51
N GLU A 49 0.86 -0.31 2.79
CA GLU A 49 -0.22 -0.57 1.84
C GLU A 49 -0.04 0.27 0.57
N GLN A 50 0.29 1.55 0.72
CA GLN A 50 0.62 2.43 -0.40
C GLN A 50 1.83 1.92 -1.20
N GLU A 51 2.91 1.51 -0.53
CA GLU A 51 4.10 0.94 -1.19
C GLU A 51 3.76 -0.33 -1.99
N VAL A 52 2.91 -1.20 -1.45
CA VAL A 52 2.46 -2.42 -2.13
C VAL A 52 1.58 -2.08 -3.34
N GLU A 53 0.69 -1.11 -3.22
CA GLU A 53 -0.15 -0.66 -4.34
C GLU A 53 0.70 -0.11 -5.49
N ASP A 54 1.72 0.69 -5.19
CA ASP A 54 2.63 1.24 -6.19
C ASP A 54 3.45 0.15 -6.88
N LEU A 55 3.92 -0.86 -6.13
CA LEU A 55 4.59 -2.03 -6.71
C LEU A 55 3.66 -2.80 -7.67
N LEU A 56 2.41 -3.04 -7.27
CA LEU A 56 1.43 -3.73 -8.10
C LEU A 56 1.13 -2.96 -9.40
N ARG A 57 0.98 -1.63 -9.31
CA ARG A 57 0.80 -0.76 -10.49
C ARG A 57 1.99 -0.82 -11.44
N ASN A 58 3.21 -0.85 -10.90
CA ASN A 58 4.42 -0.97 -11.70
C ASN A 58 4.52 -2.33 -12.39
N VAL A 59 4.20 -3.42 -11.69
CA VAL A 59 4.17 -4.77 -12.26
C VAL A 59 3.12 -4.86 -13.37
N ALA A 60 1.91 -4.35 -13.14
CA ALA A 60 0.86 -4.34 -14.16
C ALA A 60 1.30 -3.57 -15.42
N THR A 61 1.92 -2.40 -15.24
CA THR A 61 2.45 -1.60 -16.34
C THR A 61 3.56 -2.33 -17.11
N SER A 62 4.46 -3.00 -16.39
CA SER A 62 5.53 -3.81 -17.00
C SER A 62 4.96 -4.97 -17.81
N ASN A 63 3.95 -5.67 -17.27
CA ASN A 63 3.30 -6.78 -17.94
C ASN A 63 2.58 -6.34 -19.22
N ASN A 64 1.87 -5.20 -19.18
CA ASN A 64 1.23 -4.64 -20.37
C ASN A 64 2.24 -4.34 -21.48
N LYS A 65 3.40 -3.75 -21.15
CA LYS A 65 4.48 -3.52 -22.11
C LYS A 65 5.05 -4.82 -22.71
N LEU A 66 5.17 -5.87 -21.89
CA LEU A 66 5.61 -7.18 -22.37
C LEU A 66 4.58 -7.81 -23.32
N ILE A 67 3.29 -7.68 -23.02
CA ILE A 67 2.21 -8.16 -23.90
C ILE A 67 2.29 -7.46 -25.26
N GLU A 68 2.40 -6.13 -25.28
CA GLU A 68 2.55 -5.37 -26.54
C GLU A 68 3.78 -5.82 -27.36
N ALA A 69 4.90 -6.12 -26.68
CA ALA A 69 6.10 -6.61 -27.35
C ALA A 69 5.88 -8.01 -27.96
N ILE A 70 5.21 -8.91 -27.23
CA ILE A 70 4.88 -10.26 -27.70
C ILE A 70 3.93 -10.21 -28.90
N GLU A 71 2.94 -9.33 -28.87
CA GLU A 71 2.00 -9.15 -29.99
C GLU A 71 2.73 -8.71 -31.26
N ARG A 72 3.60 -7.70 -31.17
CA ARG A 72 4.41 -7.24 -32.32
C ARG A 72 5.32 -8.34 -32.87
N GLN A 73 5.97 -9.10 -31.99
CA GLN A 73 6.83 -10.21 -32.42
C GLN A 73 6.00 -11.31 -33.10
N THR A 74 4.81 -11.60 -32.59
CA THR A 74 3.89 -12.58 -33.16
C THR A 74 3.44 -12.16 -34.56
N GLU A 75 3.07 -10.90 -34.74
CA GLU A 75 2.72 -10.33 -36.05
C GLU A 75 3.87 -10.45 -37.06
N ALA A 76 5.09 -10.12 -36.64
CA ALA A 76 6.28 -10.24 -37.48
C ALA A 76 6.54 -11.69 -37.92
N ILE A 77 6.47 -12.64 -36.97
CA ILE A 77 6.64 -14.08 -37.25
C ILE A 77 5.56 -14.57 -38.24
N ASN A 78 4.31 -14.14 -38.05
CA ASN A 78 3.23 -14.47 -38.97
C ASN A 78 3.47 -13.90 -40.37
N GLY A 79 4.01 -12.68 -40.45
CA GLY A 79 4.44 -12.07 -41.70
C GLY A 79 5.51 -12.88 -42.42
N TYR A 80 6.60 -13.23 -41.72
CA TYR A 80 7.67 -14.07 -42.28
C TYR A 80 7.16 -15.44 -42.72
N THR A 81 6.28 -16.05 -41.94
CA THR A 81 5.68 -17.35 -42.28
C THR A 81 4.88 -17.29 -43.58
N LYS A 82 4.13 -16.20 -43.81
CA LYS A 82 3.38 -16.00 -45.07
C LYS A 82 4.31 -15.84 -46.27
N GLU A 83 5.39 -15.08 -46.14
CA GLU A 83 6.36 -14.90 -47.24
C GLU A 83 7.11 -16.18 -47.56
N ILE A 84 7.49 -16.97 -46.54
CA ILE A 84 8.09 -18.29 -46.75
C ILE A 84 7.14 -19.22 -47.51
N LYS A 85 5.85 -19.26 -47.16
CA LYS A 85 4.86 -20.08 -47.88
C LYS A 85 4.78 -19.71 -49.35
N LYS A 86 4.75 -18.41 -49.68
CA LYS A 86 4.76 -17.95 -51.08
C LYS A 86 5.99 -18.43 -51.84
N LEU A 87 7.16 -18.41 -51.21
CA LEU A 87 8.41 -18.87 -51.84
C LEU A 87 8.45 -20.39 -52.06
N LEU A 88 7.71 -21.16 -51.26
CA LEU A 88 7.62 -22.62 -51.36
C LEU A 88 6.48 -23.12 -52.26
N GLU A 89 5.51 -22.26 -52.57
CA GLU A 89 4.36 -22.56 -53.47
C GLU A 89 4.64 -22.19 -54.95
N VAL A 90 5.89 -21.83 -55.29
CA VAL A 90 6.44 -21.69 -56.66
C VAL A 90 7.30 -22.91 -56.97
#